data_AF-A0A972HSA0-F1
#
_entry.id   AF-A0A972HSA0-F1
#
_cell.length_a   1.000
_cell.length_b   1.000
_cell.length_c   1.000
_cell.angle_alpha   90.00
_cell.angle_beta   90.00
_cell.angle_gamma   90.00
#
_symmetry.space_group_name_H-M   'P 1'
#
loop_
_entity.id
_entity.type
_entity.pdbx_description
1 polymer ?
#
loop_
_entity_poly.entity_id
_entity_poly.type
_entity_poly.pdbx_seq_one_letter_code
_entity_poly.pdbx_strand_id
1 'polypeptide(L)'
;MPLALFVRGFASLRHRKLNLTTTRAHEIGASLFIMYCGGIASVTVLGTPAASEQLTETVNLIPFRFAYDMFYGCFAGKPAAAWINILGNIALFVPFGFLLSLLWRGASWQKAVLLSAGFSAAVELCQLTQPARMTDVDDVLLNSLGGFVGYLLFRLIKAGTAETFRVTEIKTYTSEQE
;
A
#
# COMPACT_ATOMS: atom_id res chain seq x y z
N MET A 1 16.47 3.37 -6.37
CA MET A 1 17.51 2.34 -6.13
C MET A 1 18.21 2.45 -4.76
N PRO A 2 18.66 3.64 -4.27
CA PRO A 2 19.36 3.74 -2.98
C PRO A 2 18.50 3.40 -1.75
N LEU A 3 17.22 3.81 -1.73
CA LEU A 3 16.32 3.61 -0.59
C LEU A 3 15.97 2.12 -0.36
N ALA A 4 15.77 1.37 -1.43
CA ALA A 4 15.49 -0.07 -1.37
C ALA A 4 16.68 -0.85 -0.76
N LEU A 5 17.91 -0.42 -1.05
CA LEU A 5 19.12 -1.00 -0.45
C LEU A 5 19.26 -0.64 1.03
N PHE A 6 18.83 0.55 1.45
CA PHE A 6 18.86 0.98 2.85
C PHE A 6 17.81 0.24 3.71
N VAL A 7 16.58 0.10 3.22
CA VAL A 7 15.53 -0.70 3.87
C VAL A 7 15.92 -2.18 3.92
N ARG A 8 16.52 -2.70 2.83
CA ARG A 8 17.11 -4.04 2.79
C ARG A 8 18.24 -4.20 3.82
N GLY A 9 19.06 -3.17 4.02
CA GLY A 9 20.09 -3.13 5.07
C GLY A 9 19.49 -3.25 6.47
N PHE A 10 18.45 -2.48 6.76
CA PHE A 10 17.81 -2.50 8.09
C PHE A 10 17.05 -3.81 8.36
N ALA A 11 16.33 -4.34 7.37
CA ALA A 11 15.68 -5.65 7.47
C ALA A 11 16.72 -6.77 7.63
N SER A 12 17.80 -6.77 6.84
CA SER A 12 18.91 -7.72 6.95
C SER A 12 19.58 -7.66 8.32
N LEU A 13 19.78 -6.47 8.90
CA LEU A 13 20.32 -6.30 10.24
C LEU A 13 19.38 -6.88 11.32
N ARG A 14 18.06 -6.71 11.16
CA ARG A 14 17.06 -7.31 12.05
C ARG A 14 16.98 -8.83 11.91
N HIS A 15 17.04 -9.37 10.69
CA HIS A 15 17.03 -10.81 10.44
C HIS A 15 18.29 -11.49 10.98
N ARG A 16 19.46 -10.83 10.88
CA ARG A 16 20.72 -11.30 11.51
C ARG A 16 20.64 -11.31 13.04
N LYS A 17 19.99 -10.34 13.67
CA LYS A 17 19.78 -10.32 15.13
C LYS A 17 18.79 -11.38 15.63
N LEU A 18 17.90 -11.87 14.75
CA LEU A 18 16.83 -12.81 15.10
C LEU A 18 17.05 -14.23 14.54
N ASN A 19 18.22 -14.53 13.95
CA ASN A 19 18.52 -15.81 13.30
C ASN A 19 17.45 -16.26 12.28
N LEU A 20 16.89 -15.31 11.51
CA LEU A 20 15.88 -15.58 10.50
C LEU A 20 16.52 -15.65 9.12
N THR A 21 16.14 -16.67 8.33
CA THR A 21 16.42 -16.78 6.89
C THR A 21 15.16 -16.50 6.09
N THR A 22 15.31 -15.82 4.96
CA THR A 22 14.21 -15.51 4.04
C THR A 22 14.41 -16.26 2.73
N THR A 23 13.32 -16.69 2.10
CA THR A 23 13.39 -17.30 0.77
C THR A 23 13.71 -16.25 -0.31
N ARG A 24 14.34 -16.65 -1.42
CA ARG A 24 14.60 -15.74 -2.56
C ARG A 24 13.31 -15.10 -3.10
N ALA A 25 12.21 -15.85 -3.14
CA ALA A 25 10.92 -15.36 -3.57
C ALA A 25 10.38 -14.27 -2.62
N HIS A 26 10.54 -14.44 -1.31
CA HIS A 26 10.21 -13.41 -0.32
C HIS A 26 11.05 -12.15 -0.51
N GLU A 27 12.36 -12.28 -0.75
CA GLU A 27 13.24 -11.11 -0.98
C GLU A 27 12.86 -10.34 -2.25
N ILE A 28 12.58 -11.06 -3.35
CA ILE A 28 12.13 -10.45 -4.61
C ILE A 28 10.77 -9.76 -4.40
N GLY A 29 9.82 -10.44 -3.76
CA GLY A 29 8.50 -9.88 -3.47
C GLY A 29 8.57 -8.64 -2.57
N ALA A 30 9.40 -8.65 -1.53
CA ALA A 30 9.63 -7.50 -0.67
C ALA A 30 10.26 -6.32 -1.43
N SER A 31 11.21 -6.61 -2.34
CA SER A 31 11.82 -5.57 -3.18
C SER A 31 10.79 -4.96 -4.14
N LEU A 32 9.95 -5.78 -4.77
CA LEU A 32 8.84 -5.32 -5.61
C LEU A 32 7.85 -4.49 -4.81
N PHE A 33 7.50 -4.90 -3.60
CA PHE A 33 6.62 -4.15 -2.71
C PHE A 33 7.19 -2.77 -2.35
N ILE A 34 8.48 -2.68 -2.02
CA ILE A 34 9.14 -1.39 -1.75
C ILE A 34 9.13 -0.49 -2.99
N MET A 35 9.43 -1.04 -4.17
CA MET A 35 9.37 -0.28 -5.43
C MET A 35 7.95 0.18 -5.74
N TYR A 36 6.95 -0.65 -5.45
CA TYR A 36 5.54 -0.33 -5.61
C TYR A 36 5.11 0.84 -4.71
N CYS A 37 5.43 0.78 -3.41
CA CYS A 37 5.14 1.88 -2.48
C CYS A 37 5.86 3.17 -2.88
N GLY A 38 7.12 3.08 -3.32
CA GLY A 38 7.86 4.22 -3.85
C GLY A 38 7.24 4.79 -5.12
N GLY A 39 6.70 3.94 -5.99
CA GLY A 39 5.98 4.33 -7.20
C GLY A 39 4.68 5.07 -6.88
N ILE A 40 3.86 4.55 -5.96
CA ILE A 40 2.65 5.24 -5.48
C ILE A 40 3.02 6.61 -4.94
N ALA A 41 3.92 6.68 -3.95
CA ALA A 41 4.33 7.93 -3.34
C ALA A 41 4.90 8.92 -4.37
N SER A 42 5.70 8.44 -5.33
CA SER A 42 6.23 9.28 -6.40
C SER A 42 5.11 9.88 -7.25
N VAL A 43 4.14 9.06 -7.69
CA VAL A 43 3.05 9.53 -8.56
C VAL A 43 2.10 10.45 -7.81
N THR A 44 1.79 10.17 -6.54
CA THR A 44 0.84 10.97 -5.76
C THR A 44 1.44 12.28 -5.27
N VAL A 45 2.70 12.27 -4.83
CA VAL A 45 3.41 13.46 -4.31
C VAL A 45 3.94 14.34 -5.45
N LEU A 46 4.63 13.76 -6.44
CA LEU A 46 5.19 14.56 -7.54
C LEU A 46 4.09 14.98 -8.52
N GLY A 47 3.13 14.08 -8.78
CA GLY A 47 2.04 14.15 -9.74
C GLY A 47 2.34 14.76 -11.10
N THR A 48 1.32 14.82 -11.95
CA THR A 48 1.49 15.28 -13.34
C THR A 48 1.29 16.80 -13.43
N PRO A 49 2.10 17.55 -14.20
CA PRO A 49 1.94 18.99 -14.41
C PRO A 49 0.56 19.40 -14.94
N ALA A 50 -0.13 18.50 -15.66
CA ALA A 50 -1.50 18.73 -16.13
C ALA A 50 -2.54 18.84 -14.98
N ALA A 51 -2.24 18.34 -13.79
CA ALA A 51 -3.15 18.37 -12.64
C ALA A 51 -3.00 19.65 -11.80
N SER A 52 -1.91 20.41 -11.95
CA SER A 52 -1.64 21.60 -11.13
C SER A 52 -2.35 22.87 -11.58
N GLU A 53 -2.97 22.90 -12.75
CA GLU A 53 -3.51 24.14 -13.36
C GLU A 53 -4.97 24.45 -12.98
N GLN A 54 -5.66 23.61 -12.19
CA GLN A 54 -7.14 23.68 -12.02
C GLN A 54 -7.69 23.70 -10.58
N LEU A 55 -6.86 23.75 -9.53
CA LEU A 55 -7.35 23.49 -8.16
C LEU A 55 -7.83 24.77 -7.46
N THR A 56 -9.16 24.94 -7.31
CA THR A 56 -9.77 26.00 -6.47
C THR A 56 -9.95 25.56 -5.01
N GLU A 57 -10.06 24.24 -4.78
CA GLU A 57 -10.03 23.62 -3.45
C GLU A 57 -8.74 22.80 -3.31
N THR A 58 -8.01 22.97 -2.21
CA THR A 58 -6.74 22.28 -1.97
C THR A 58 -6.85 21.21 -0.88
N VAL A 59 -7.93 21.19 -0.12
CA VAL A 59 -8.10 20.29 1.02
C VAL A 59 -9.58 19.91 1.19
N ASN A 60 -9.89 18.62 1.06
CA ASN A 60 -11.18 18.03 1.41
C ASN A 60 -11.03 17.17 2.67
N LEU A 61 -11.69 17.58 3.76
CA LEU A 61 -11.73 16.84 5.02
C LEU A 61 -13.14 16.33 5.38
N ILE A 62 -14.08 16.43 4.43
CA ILE A 62 -15.45 15.97 4.64
C ILE A 62 -15.50 14.49 4.26
N PRO A 63 -15.66 13.56 5.23
CA PRO A 63 -15.74 12.15 4.90
C PRO A 63 -17.03 11.84 4.14
N PHE A 64 -16.95 10.85 3.26
CA PHE A 64 -18.01 10.39 2.36
C PHE A 64 -18.46 11.43 1.31
N ARG A 65 -17.64 12.45 1.04
CA ARG A 65 -17.88 13.40 -0.04
C ARG A 65 -17.88 12.71 -1.41
N PHE A 66 -17.11 11.66 -1.61
CA PHE A 66 -17.13 10.84 -2.82
C PHE A 66 -18.54 10.32 -3.16
N ALA A 67 -19.37 10.03 -2.15
CA ALA A 67 -20.74 9.54 -2.35
C ALA A 67 -21.65 10.66 -2.88
N TYR A 68 -21.47 11.87 -2.36
CA TYR A 68 -22.12 13.07 -2.87
C TYR A 68 -21.65 13.38 -4.30
N ASP A 69 -20.35 13.37 -4.57
CA ASP A 69 -19.82 13.65 -5.90
C ASP A 69 -20.27 12.60 -6.93
N MET A 70 -20.41 11.34 -6.53
CA MET A 70 -21.03 10.30 -7.35
C MET A 70 -22.50 10.58 -7.63
N PHE A 71 -23.28 10.94 -6.60
CA PHE A 71 -24.70 11.29 -6.78
C PHE A 71 -24.86 12.47 -7.74
N TYR A 72 -24.13 13.57 -7.50
CA TYR A 72 -24.16 14.74 -8.37
C TYR A 72 -23.64 14.45 -9.78
N GLY A 73 -22.57 13.66 -9.91
CA GLY A 73 -22.04 13.25 -11.21
C GLY A 73 -23.06 12.49 -12.04
N CYS A 74 -23.86 11.61 -11.43
CA CYS A 74 -24.97 10.93 -12.11
C CYS A 74 -26.03 11.92 -12.62
N PHE A 75 -26.46 12.88 -11.79
CA PHE A 75 -27.47 13.86 -12.18
C PHE A 75 -26.96 14.92 -13.17
N ALA A 76 -25.68 15.27 -13.10
CA ALA A 76 -25.02 16.22 -13.99
C ALA A 76 -24.54 15.59 -15.31
N GLY A 77 -24.81 14.29 -15.54
CA GLY A 77 -24.44 13.58 -16.76
C GLY A 77 -22.93 13.27 -16.89
N LYS A 78 -22.18 13.33 -15.79
CA LYS A 78 -20.73 13.03 -15.71
C LYS A 78 -20.39 11.92 -14.69
N PRO A 79 -21.11 10.78 -14.65
CA PRO A 79 -20.88 9.74 -13.64
C PRO A 79 -19.50 9.09 -13.78
N ALA A 80 -18.94 9.05 -15.00
CA ALA A 80 -17.67 8.38 -15.29
C ALA A 80 -16.50 8.95 -14.47
N ALA A 81 -16.44 10.27 -14.28
CA ALA A 81 -15.36 10.90 -13.53
C ALA A 81 -15.36 10.49 -12.05
N ALA A 82 -16.54 10.46 -11.42
CA ALA A 82 -16.69 10.01 -10.04
C ALA A 82 -16.32 8.54 -9.87
N TRP A 83 -16.75 7.68 -10.80
CA TRP A 83 -16.38 6.26 -10.78
C TRP A 83 -14.89 6.01 -10.98
N ILE A 84 -14.24 6.77 -11.87
CA ILE A 84 -12.80 6.66 -12.12
C ILE A 84 -12.01 7.02 -10.85
N ASN A 85 -12.42 8.04 -10.11
CA ASN A 85 -11.78 8.41 -8.84
C ASN A 85 -11.93 7.29 -7.80
N ILE A 86 -13.18 6.86 -7.55
CA ILE A 86 -13.49 5.81 -6.56
C ILE A 86 -12.75 4.50 -6.87
N LEU A 87 -12.91 4.00 -8.09
CA LEU A 87 -12.30 2.74 -8.51
C LEU A 87 -10.79 2.86 -8.66
N GLY A 88 -10.28 4.01 -9.07
CA GLY A 88 -8.85 4.28 -9.19
C GLY A 88 -8.13 4.15 -7.86
N ASN A 89 -8.65 4.80 -6.82
CA ASN A 89 -8.10 4.74 -5.46
C ASN A 89 -8.16 3.31 -4.89
N ILE A 90 -9.32 2.64 -4.98
CA ILE A 90 -9.46 1.25 -4.55
C ILE A 90 -8.45 0.36 -5.31
N ALA A 91 -8.42 0.43 -6.64
CA ALA A 91 -7.57 -0.41 -7.47
C ALA A 91 -6.07 -0.18 -7.20
N LEU A 92 -5.67 1.06 -6.89
CA LEU A 92 -4.29 1.40 -6.53
C LEU A 92 -3.83 0.70 -5.24
N PHE A 93 -4.74 0.41 -4.31
CA PHE A 93 -4.38 -0.24 -3.04
C PHE A 93 -4.67 -1.75 -3.01
N VAL A 94 -5.33 -2.31 -4.02
CA VAL A 94 -5.51 -3.77 -4.14
C VAL A 94 -4.16 -4.51 -4.18
N PRO A 95 -3.18 -4.15 -5.04
CA PRO A 95 -1.87 -4.80 -5.04
C PRO A 95 -1.10 -4.57 -3.74
N PHE A 96 -1.28 -3.40 -3.12
CA PHE A 96 -0.67 -3.09 -1.82
C PHE A 96 -1.13 -4.08 -0.75
N GLY A 97 -2.44 -4.22 -0.55
CA GLY A 97 -3.01 -5.12 0.45
C GLY A 97 -2.69 -6.59 0.18
N PHE A 98 -2.67 -6.99 -1.10
CA PHE A 98 -2.29 -8.33 -1.52
C PHE A 98 -0.83 -8.66 -1.18
N LEU A 99 0.12 -7.82 -1.62
CA LEU A 99 1.55 -8.05 -1.40
C LEU A 99 1.89 -7.98 0.09
N LEU A 100 1.28 -7.05 0.82
CA LEU A 100 1.42 -6.96 2.27
C LEU A 100 0.98 -8.27 2.96
N SER A 101 -0.15 -8.84 2.53
CA SER A 101 -0.67 -10.09 3.10
C SER A 101 0.15 -11.32 2.69
N LEU A 102 0.72 -11.29 1.49
CA LEU A 102 1.56 -12.37 0.95
C LEU A 102 2.94 -12.44 1.61
N LEU A 103 3.56 -11.27 1.85
CA LEU A 103 4.90 -11.19 2.40
C LEU A 103 4.94 -11.38 3.90
N TRP A 104 3.99 -10.81 4.65
CA TRP A 104 3.97 -10.92 6.10
C TRP A 104 2.98 -12.00 6.57
N ARG A 105 3.53 -13.12 7.04
CA ARG A 105 2.76 -14.21 7.64
C ARG A 105 1.89 -13.72 8.80
N GLY A 106 0.66 -14.22 8.87
CA GLY A 106 -0.30 -13.81 9.89
C GLY A 106 -0.86 -12.40 9.67
N ALA A 107 -0.85 -11.91 8.43
CA ALA A 107 -1.63 -10.74 8.04
C ALA A 107 -3.12 -11.05 8.23
N SER A 108 -3.76 -10.30 9.11
CA SER A 108 -5.21 -10.29 9.26
C SER A 108 -5.81 -9.20 8.38
N TRP A 109 -7.11 -9.28 8.09
CA TRP A 109 -7.79 -8.23 7.35
C TRP A 109 -7.63 -6.85 8.04
N GLN A 110 -7.62 -6.81 9.39
CA GLN A 110 -7.38 -5.58 10.14
C GLN A 110 -6.01 -5.00 9.86
N LYS A 111 -4.95 -5.83 9.83
CA LYS A 111 -3.59 -5.36 9.52
C LYS A 111 -3.51 -4.81 8.10
N ALA A 112 -4.14 -5.49 7.13
CA ALA A 112 -4.17 -5.02 5.75
C ALA A 112 -4.86 -3.65 5.64
N VAL A 113 -6.01 -3.48 6.29
CA VAL A 113 -6.74 -2.21 6.33
C VAL A 113 -5.93 -1.12 7.05
N LEU A 114 -5.44 -1.37 8.26
CA LEU A 114 -4.73 -0.37 9.06
C LEU A 114 -3.43 0.11 8.41
N LEU A 115 -2.66 -0.80 7.80
CA LEU A 115 -1.43 -0.43 7.11
C LEU A 115 -1.71 0.29 5.78
N SER A 116 -2.81 -0.05 5.09
CA SER A 116 -3.26 0.69 3.91
C SER A 116 -3.71 2.10 4.29
N ALA A 117 -4.53 2.23 5.34
CA ALA A 117 -4.96 3.51 5.87
C ALA A 117 -3.78 4.37 6.31
N GLY A 118 -2.83 3.79 7.06
CA GLY A 118 -1.64 4.50 7.53
C GLY A 118 -0.72 4.95 6.40
N PHE A 119 -0.51 4.10 5.39
CA PHE A 119 0.28 4.48 4.22
C PHE A 119 -0.41 5.58 3.40
N SER A 120 -1.71 5.46 3.16
CA SER A 120 -2.50 6.49 2.47
C SER A 120 -2.47 7.81 3.24
N ALA A 121 -2.70 7.79 4.56
CA ALA A 121 -2.65 8.99 5.38
C ALA A 121 -1.26 9.64 5.36
N ALA A 122 -0.18 8.87 5.33
CA ALA A 122 1.16 9.42 5.18
C ALA A 122 1.36 10.13 3.83
N VAL A 123 0.80 9.58 2.75
CA VAL A 123 0.82 10.22 1.42
C VAL A 123 0.02 11.54 1.45
N GLU A 124 -1.19 11.52 2.00
CA GLU A 124 -2.04 12.71 2.16
C GLU A 124 -1.34 13.80 2.98
N LEU A 125 -0.68 13.44 4.09
CA LEU A 125 0.08 14.37 4.92
C LEU A 125 1.27 14.99 4.17
N CYS A 126 1.93 14.25 3.28
CA CYS A 126 2.96 14.81 2.42
C CYS A 126 2.37 15.82 1.43
N GLN A 127 1.20 15.52 0.84
CA GLN A 127 0.51 16.39 -0.11
C GLN A 127 0.06 17.71 0.51
N LEU A 128 -0.31 17.74 1.80
CA LEU A 128 -0.64 18.99 2.52
C LEU A 128 0.50 20.02 2.48
N THR A 129 1.74 19.58 2.38
CA THR A 129 2.91 20.49 2.32
C THR A 129 3.18 21.03 0.90
N GLN A 130 2.39 20.61 -0.10
CA GLN A 130 2.61 20.94 -1.50
C GLN A 130 1.50 21.86 -2.04
N PRO A 131 1.83 23.08 -2.52
CA PRO A 131 0.85 24.10 -2.87
C PRO A 131 -0.02 23.81 -4.12
N ALA A 132 0.16 22.66 -4.78
CA ALA A 132 -0.59 22.25 -5.97
C ALA A 132 -1.15 20.82 -5.86
N ARG A 133 -1.36 20.34 -4.64
CA ARG A 133 -1.94 19.02 -4.36
C ARG A 133 -3.24 19.18 -3.58
N MET A 134 -4.20 18.33 -3.91
CA MET A 134 -5.41 18.14 -3.12
C MET A 134 -5.15 17.03 -2.12
N THR A 135 -5.45 17.31 -0.85
CA THR A 135 -5.55 16.27 0.18
C THR A 135 -7.01 15.89 0.35
N ASP A 136 -7.31 14.59 0.35
CA ASP A 136 -8.67 14.07 0.49
C ASP A 136 -8.77 12.95 1.54
N VAL A 137 -9.59 13.16 2.57
CA VAL A 137 -9.85 12.13 3.59
C VAL A 137 -10.55 10.89 3.00
N ASP A 138 -11.29 11.04 1.90
CA ASP A 138 -11.95 9.94 1.21
C ASP A 138 -10.96 9.03 0.49
N ASP A 139 -9.82 9.57 0.03
CA ASP A 139 -8.75 8.76 -0.57
C ASP A 139 -8.25 7.74 0.45
N VAL A 140 -8.10 8.12 1.72
CA VAL A 140 -7.71 7.19 2.81
C VAL A 140 -8.75 6.08 2.99
N LEU A 141 -10.05 6.40 2.91
CA LEU A 141 -11.13 5.41 3.05
C LEU A 141 -11.14 4.44 1.86
N LEU A 142 -11.06 4.95 0.63
CA LEU A 142 -11.06 4.17 -0.60
C LEU A 142 -9.81 3.28 -0.70
N ASN A 143 -8.64 3.81 -0.35
CA ASN A 143 -7.38 3.08 -0.30
C ASN A 143 -7.41 1.98 0.78
N SER A 144 -8.05 2.24 1.92
CA SER A 144 -8.29 1.21 2.95
C SER A 144 -9.16 0.07 2.45
N LEU A 145 -10.20 0.38 1.67
CA LEU A 145 -11.06 -0.62 1.03
C LEU A 145 -10.29 -1.41 -0.03
N GLY A 146 -9.43 -0.76 -0.82
CA GLY A 146 -8.49 -1.43 -1.73
C GLY A 146 -7.60 -2.42 -1.01
N GLY A 147 -7.04 -2.03 0.15
CA GLY A 147 -6.25 -2.90 1.02
C GLY A 147 -7.01 -4.14 1.50
N PHE A 148 -8.28 -3.97 1.89
CA PHE A 148 -9.16 -5.08 2.26
C PHE A 148 -9.43 -6.03 1.10
N VAL A 149 -9.75 -5.50 -0.08
CA VAL A 149 -9.96 -6.31 -1.30
C VAL A 149 -8.69 -7.07 -1.67
N GLY A 150 -7.51 -6.44 -1.58
CA GLY A 150 -6.22 -7.08 -1.76
C GLY A 150 -5.99 -8.25 -0.82
N TYR A 151 -6.36 -8.11 0.46
CA TYR A 151 -6.34 -9.21 1.43
C TYR A 151 -7.28 -10.35 1.03
N LEU A 152 -8.50 -10.05 0.57
CA LEU A 152 -9.44 -11.08 0.10
C LEU A 152 -8.87 -11.85 -1.10
N LEU A 153 -8.23 -11.17 -2.04
CA LEU A 153 -7.55 -11.83 -3.17
C LEU A 153 -6.40 -12.72 -2.71
N PHE A 154 -5.63 -12.30 -1.71
CA PHE A 154 -4.58 -13.13 -1.12
C PHE A 154 -5.16 -14.44 -0.54
N ARG A 155 -6.33 -14.39 0.10
CA ARG A 155 -7.02 -15.57 0.66
C ARG A 155 -7.44 -16.59 -0.40
N LEU A 156 -7.53 -16.20 -1.67
CA LEU A 156 -7.86 -17.09 -2.78
C LEU A 156 -6.63 -17.84 -3.33
N ILE A 157 -5.41 -17.44 -2.95
CA ILE A 157 -4.19 -18.11 -3.42
C ILE A 157 -4.07 -19.51 -2.77
N LYS A 158 -3.64 -20.50 -3.56
CA LYS A 158 -3.31 -21.84 -3.05
C LYS A 158 -2.25 -21.76 -1.96
N ALA A 159 -2.47 -22.47 -0.85
CA ALA A 159 -1.56 -22.49 0.29
C ALA A 159 -0.09 -22.69 -0.13
N GLY A 160 0.22 -23.67 -1.00
CA GLY A 160 1.58 -23.94 -1.46
C GLY A 160 2.31 -22.76 -2.13
N THR A 161 1.59 -21.85 -2.79
CA THR A 161 2.18 -20.65 -3.39
C THR A 161 2.58 -19.64 -2.33
N ALA A 162 1.73 -19.42 -1.31
CA ALA A 162 2.06 -18.55 -0.18
C ALA A 162 3.26 -19.11 0.62
N GLU A 163 3.40 -20.44 0.68
CA GLU A 163 4.55 -21.10 1.32
C GLU A 163 5.88 -20.91 0.59
N THR A 164 5.87 -20.36 -0.62
CA THR A 164 7.10 -19.98 -1.31
C THR A 164 7.69 -18.68 -0.74
N PHE A 165 6.88 -17.83 -0.11
CA PHE A 165 7.26 -16.51 0.44
C PHE A 165 7.61 -16.55 1.94
N ARG A 166 8.14 -17.68 2.41
CA ARG A 166 8.41 -17.92 3.84
C ARG A 166 9.64 -17.20 4.37
N VAL A 167 9.58 -16.90 5.66
CA VAL A 167 10.70 -16.58 6.56
C VAL A 167 10.82 -17.74 7.56
N THR A 168 12.02 -18.28 7.74
CA THR A 168 12.32 -19.49 8.52
C THR A 168 13.39 -19.19 9.57
N GLU A 169 13.21 -19.66 10.80
CA GLU A 169 14.27 -19.60 11.82
C GLU A 169 15.39 -20.58 11.47
N ILE A 170 16.64 -20.13 11.62
CA ILE A 170 17.80 -21.00 11.67
C ILE A 170 17.70 -21.74 13.00
N LYS A 171 17.47 -23.06 12.96
CA LYS A 171 17.74 -23.90 14.12
C LYS A 171 19.24 -23.82 14.38
N THR A 172 19.64 -23.04 15.38
CA THR A 172 20.99 -23.13 15.93
C THR A 172 21.10 -24.53 16.53
N TYR A 173 21.74 -25.45 15.82
CA TYR A 173 22.18 -26.70 16.43
C TYR A 173 23.25 -26.29 17.45
N THR A 174 22.87 -26.25 18.72
CA THR A 174 23.82 -26.14 19.82
C THR A 174 24.82 -27.29 19.66
N SER A 175 26.06 -26.94 19.36
CA SER A 175 27.22 -27.77 19.60
C SER A 175 27.38 -27.92 21.12
N GLU A 176 26.54 -28.76 21.73
CA GLU A 176 26.72 -29.29 23.10
C GLU A 176 27.05 -30.78 23.00
N GLN A 177 28.11 -31.12 22.28
CA GLN A 177 28.83 -32.39 22.41
C GLN A 177 30.28 -32.16 21.98
N GLU A 178 31.10 -31.62 22.88
CA GLU A 178 32.55 -31.87 22.97
C GLU A 178 33.03 -31.57 24.39
#